data_AF-A0A8H4EUV1-F1
#
_entry.id   AF-A0A8H4EUV1-F1
#
_cell.length_a   1.000
_cell.length_b   1.000
_cell.length_c   1.000
_cell.angle_alpha   90.00
_cell.angle_beta   90.00
_cell.angle_gamma   90.00
#
_symmetry.space_group_name_H-M   'P 1'
#
loop_
_entity.id
_entity.type
_entity.pdbx_description
1 polymer ?
#
loop_
_entity_poly.entity_id
_entity_poly.type
_entity_poly.pdbx_seq_one_letter_code
_entity_poly.pdbx_strand_id
1 'polypeptide(L)'
;MKKVEMFFSPLIWFTYATIPPVCAFFGWLVCMAFPFAFFTSILAIVFGTIQLWKAITSCSISNLTNPPSNEMSEYSNFKSTNEALKIIFSQASDDEITKYEKQLDTVKNLDPVLIITPNQTWINQRGLPAYNAVMDAFATNGLQNRRRDKNSRSIFHFTDNEELYTIRDNIRNLIPNAFFIPPSLQAQNPNAQLHPVGTAWILTKVGVRKSDFGNDGSFFLSH
;
A
#
# COMPACT_ATOMS: atom_id res chain seq x y z
N MET A 1 -30.83 -85.16 8.88
CA MET A 1 -30.11 -83.94 8.47
C MET A 1 -28.71 -83.99 9.05
N LYS A 2 -27.67 -84.13 8.21
CA LYS A 2 -26.27 -84.18 8.68
C LYS A 2 -25.82 -82.76 9.06
N LYS A 3 -25.41 -82.60 10.31
CA LYS A 3 -24.86 -81.36 10.87
C LYS A 3 -23.46 -81.17 10.28
N VAL A 4 -23.30 -80.16 9.41
CA VAL A 4 -22.00 -79.76 8.88
C VAL A 4 -21.38 -78.81 9.90
N GLU A 5 -20.45 -79.30 10.70
CA GLU A 5 -19.65 -78.44 11.55
C GLU A 5 -18.53 -77.82 10.70
N MET A 6 -18.69 -76.54 10.36
CA MET A 6 -17.62 -75.74 9.78
C MET A 6 -16.58 -75.47 10.87
N PHE A 7 -15.50 -76.23 10.84
CA PHE A 7 -14.27 -75.93 11.58
C PHE A 7 -13.65 -74.64 11.03
N PHE A 8 -13.97 -73.51 11.65
CA PHE A 8 -13.25 -72.26 11.41
C PHE A 8 -11.89 -72.35 12.10
N SER A 9 -10.84 -72.50 11.29
CA SER A 9 -9.47 -72.59 11.80
C SER A 9 -9.05 -71.27 12.48
N PRO A 10 -8.55 -71.29 13.74
CA PRO A 10 -8.18 -70.07 14.48
C PRO A 10 -7.10 -69.24 13.79
N LEU A 11 -6.33 -69.86 12.89
CA LEU A 11 -5.33 -69.21 12.05
C LEU A 11 -5.93 -68.18 11.08
N ILE A 12 -7.14 -68.45 10.55
CA ILE A 12 -7.83 -67.56 9.59
C ILE A 12 -8.40 -66.33 10.31
N TRP A 13 -8.84 -66.50 11.55
CA TRP A 13 -9.31 -65.39 12.38
C TRP A 13 -8.14 -64.45 12.76
N PHE A 14 -6.97 -65.02 13.03
CA PHE A 14 -5.77 -64.25 13.38
C PHE A 14 -5.25 -63.41 12.21
N THR A 15 -5.26 -63.94 10.99
CA THR A 15 -4.84 -63.19 9.80
C THR A 15 -5.84 -62.07 9.47
N TYR A 16 -7.14 -62.31 9.60
CA TYR A 16 -8.16 -61.30 9.32
C TYR A 16 -8.24 -60.19 10.37
N ALA A 17 -7.88 -60.48 11.63
CA ALA A 17 -7.88 -59.49 12.71
C ALA A 17 -6.63 -58.59 12.72
N THR A 18 -5.50 -59.07 12.20
CA THR A 18 -4.21 -58.37 12.31
C THR A 18 -3.81 -57.62 11.03
N ILE A 19 -4.13 -58.16 9.85
CA ILE A 19 -3.68 -57.57 8.57
C ILE A 19 -4.42 -56.25 8.25
N PRO A 20 -5.76 -56.14 8.35
CA PRO A 20 -6.46 -54.90 8.01
C PRO A 20 -6.06 -53.67 8.85
N PRO A 21 -5.91 -53.75 10.19
CA PRO A 21 -5.51 -52.57 10.98
C PRO A 21 -4.05 -52.17 10.72
N VAL A 22 -3.15 -53.11 10.43
CA VAL A 22 -1.76 -52.80 10.07
C VAL A 22 -1.69 -52.11 8.71
N CYS A 23 -2.45 -52.59 7.70
CA CYS A 23 -2.55 -51.93 6.40
C CYS A 23 -3.19 -50.53 6.49
N ALA A 24 -4.20 -50.35 7.35
CA ALA A 24 -4.80 -49.04 7.61
C ALA A 24 -3.83 -48.08 8.32
N PHE A 25 -3.01 -48.57 9.26
CA PHE A 25 -1.98 -47.78 9.93
C PHE A 25 -0.89 -47.33 8.96
N PHE A 26 -0.39 -48.22 8.09
CA PHE A 26 0.61 -47.86 7.08
C PHE A 26 0.03 -46.94 6.00
N GLY A 27 -1.21 -47.14 5.57
CA GLY A 27 -1.89 -46.23 4.64
C GLY A 27 -2.07 -44.82 5.22
N TRP A 28 -2.41 -44.73 6.51
CA TRP A 28 -2.53 -43.44 7.21
C TRP A 28 -1.17 -42.74 7.40
N LEU A 29 -0.13 -43.49 7.75
CA LEU A 29 1.25 -42.97 7.88
C LEU A 29 1.79 -42.44 6.54
N VAL A 30 1.52 -43.13 5.44
CA VAL A 30 1.94 -42.71 4.09
C VAL A 30 1.14 -41.49 3.61
N CYS A 31 -0.16 -41.41 3.89
CA CYS A 31 -0.99 -40.24 3.55
C CYS A 31 -0.65 -38.96 4.35
N MET A 32 -0.11 -39.08 5.57
CA MET A 32 0.35 -37.92 6.35
C MET A 32 1.81 -37.53 6.09
N ALA A 33 2.69 -38.48 5.76
CA ALA A 33 4.10 -38.19 5.49
C ALA A 33 4.30 -37.47 4.14
N PHE A 34 3.45 -37.74 3.15
CA PHE A 34 3.57 -37.12 1.81
C PHE A 34 3.36 -35.60 1.79
N PRO A 35 2.33 -35.01 2.45
CA PRO A 35 2.22 -33.56 2.53
C PRO A 35 3.35 -32.96 3.35
N PHE A 36 3.82 -33.62 4.42
CA PHE A 36 4.91 -33.10 5.25
C PHE A 36 6.24 -32.98 4.49
N ALA A 37 6.61 -33.98 3.68
CA ALA A 37 7.80 -33.91 2.84
C ALA A 37 7.69 -32.83 1.75
N PHE A 38 6.48 -32.59 1.23
CA PHE A 38 6.22 -31.49 0.31
C PHE A 38 6.38 -30.12 0.99
N PHE A 39 5.88 -29.96 2.22
CA PHE A 39 6.02 -28.71 2.98
C PHE A 39 7.47 -28.41 3.38
N THR A 40 8.26 -29.42 3.77
CA THR A 40 9.68 -29.20 4.10
C THR A 40 10.53 -28.91 2.86
N SER A 41 10.22 -29.53 1.71
CA SER A 41 10.85 -29.21 0.43
C SER A 41 10.55 -27.78 -0.02
N ILE A 42 9.28 -27.33 0.08
CA ILE A 42 8.89 -25.95 -0.25
C ILE A 42 9.59 -24.95 0.67
N LEU A 43 9.63 -25.19 1.99
CA LEU A 43 10.32 -24.32 2.94
C LEU A 43 11.82 -24.24 2.64
N ALA A 44 12.48 -25.36 2.28
CA ALA A 44 13.89 -25.36 1.91
C ALA A 44 14.17 -24.60 0.60
N ILE A 45 13.27 -24.69 -0.40
CA ILE A 45 13.38 -23.92 -1.65
C ILE A 45 13.18 -22.43 -1.39
N VAL A 46 12.20 -22.05 -0.56
CA VAL A 46 11.96 -20.64 -0.19
C VAL A 46 13.15 -20.08 0.60
N PHE A 47 13.69 -20.82 1.56
CA PHE A 47 14.87 -20.37 2.32
C PHE A 47 16.12 -20.30 1.44
N GLY A 48 16.30 -21.28 0.55
CA GLY A 48 17.39 -21.31 -0.42
C GLY A 48 17.34 -20.15 -1.42
N THR A 49 16.17 -19.82 -1.95
CA THR A 49 15.98 -18.69 -2.87
C THR A 49 16.18 -17.35 -2.17
N ILE A 50 15.79 -17.19 -0.90
CA ILE A 50 16.05 -15.97 -0.11
C ILE A 50 17.55 -15.81 0.16
N GLN A 51 18.25 -16.88 0.55
CA GLN A 51 19.70 -16.84 0.78
C GLN A 51 20.48 -16.64 -0.52
N LEU A 52 20.05 -17.26 -1.62
CA LEU A 52 20.62 -17.05 -2.95
C LEU A 52 20.38 -15.61 -3.44
N TRP A 53 19.19 -15.04 -3.20
CA TRP A 53 18.93 -13.64 -3.55
C TRP A 53 19.79 -12.67 -2.74
N LYS A 54 19.98 -12.91 -1.43
CA LYS A 54 20.93 -12.17 -0.58
C LYS A 54 22.37 -12.29 -1.06
N ALA A 55 22.79 -13.49 -1.49
CA ALA A 55 24.13 -13.74 -2.01
C ALA A 55 24.36 -13.10 -3.39
N ILE A 56 23.36 -13.13 -4.29
CA ILE A 56 23.41 -12.46 -5.59
C ILE A 56 23.43 -10.94 -5.42
N THR A 57 22.65 -10.38 -4.49
CA THR A 57 22.73 -8.95 -4.17
C THR A 57 24.07 -8.58 -3.55
N SER A 58 24.67 -9.41 -2.68
CA SER A 58 26.01 -9.13 -2.14
C SER A 58 27.15 -9.30 -3.16
N CYS A 59 27.07 -10.29 -4.05
CA CYS A 59 28.10 -10.51 -5.08
C CYS A 59 27.99 -9.54 -6.25
N SER A 60 26.78 -9.08 -6.60
CA SER A 60 26.60 -8.01 -7.59
C SER A 60 27.17 -6.68 -7.09
N ILE A 61 27.23 -6.47 -5.77
CA ILE A 61 27.82 -5.28 -5.16
C ILE A 61 29.37 -5.37 -5.11
N SER A 62 29.97 -6.56 -5.04
CA SER A 62 31.43 -6.70 -4.92
C SER A 62 32.20 -6.75 -6.24
N ASN A 63 31.54 -7.07 -7.37
CA ASN A 63 32.21 -7.30 -8.66
C ASN A 63 31.90 -6.26 -9.76
N LEU A 64 31.45 -5.05 -9.40
CA LEU A 64 31.40 -3.93 -10.34
C LEU A 64 32.32 -2.77 -9.89
N THR A 65 33.59 -3.10 -9.65
CA THR A 65 34.69 -2.13 -9.65
C THR A 65 35.06 -1.79 -11.08
N ASN A 66 34.22 -0.98 -11.72
CA ASN A 66 34.56 0.04 -12.72
C ASN A 66 33.26 0.82 -13.02
N PRO A 67 33.18 2.12 -12.69
CA PRO A 67 31.92 2.86 -12.75
C PRO A 67 31.65 3.35 -14.18
N PRO A 68 30.44 3.15 -14.76
CA PRO A 68 29.86 4.18 -15.58
C PRO A 68 29.30 5.23 -14.60
N SER A 69 30.12 6.22 -14.30
CA SER A 69 29.94 7.20 -13.22
C SER A 69 28.81 8.22 -13.44
N ASN A 70 27.67 7.85 -14.05
CA ASN A 70 26.59 8.81 -14.34
C ASN A 70 25.14 8.34 -14.16
N GLU A 71 24.84 7.07 -13.83
CA GLU A 71 23.43 6.64 -13.66
C GLU A 71 23.06 6.24 -12.21
N MET A 72 24.03 5.90 -11.35
CA MET A 72 23.75 5.48 -9.97
C MET A 72 23.70 6.66 -8.96
N SER A 73 24.03 7.88 -9.39
CA SER A 73 24.04 9.09 -8.56
C SER A 73 22.70 9.81 -8.46
N GLU A 74 21.79 9.58 -9.41
CA GLU A 74 20.53 10.32 -9.47
C GLU A 74 19.56 9.87 -8.36
N TYR A 75 19.58 8.57 -8.02
CA TYR A 75 18.73 8.03 -6.97
C TYR A 75 19.27 8.21 -5.54
N SER A 76 20.54 8.58 -5.35
CA SER A 76 21.09 8.80 -4.00
C SER A 76 20.55 10.07 -3.33
N ASN A 77 19.97 10.98 -4.12
CA ASN A 77 19.47 12.26 -3.62
C ASN A 77 18.00 12.21 -3.14
N PHE A 78 17.25 11.16 -3.48
CA PHE A 78 15.86 11.03 -3.02
C PHE A 78 15.81 10.68 -1.53
N LYS A 79 14.99 11.43 -0.82
CA LYS A 79 14.73 11.24 0.61
C LYS A 79 13.95 9.95 0.84
N SER A 80 14.05 9.45 2.07
CA SER A 80 13.18 8.36 2.48
C SER A 80 11.71 8.82 2.56
N THR A 81 10.76 7.92 2.39
CA THR A 81 9.33 8.23 2.54
C THR A 81 9.01 8.81 3.92
N ASN A 82 9.65 8.27 4.96
CA ASN A 82 9.52 8.77 6.34
C ASN A 82 10.02 10.22 6.46
N GLU A 83 11.20 10.53 5.92
CA GLU A 83 11.74 11.90 5.90
C GLU A 83 10.85 12.87 5.12
N ALA A 84 10.33 12.45 3.97
CA ALA A 84 9.39 13.25 3.19
C ALA A 84 8.14 13.59 4.00
N LEU A 85 7.55 12.60 4.68
CA LEU A 85 6.38 12.80 5.53
C LEU A 85 6.67 13.73 6.71
N LYS A 86 7.86 13.66 7.32
CA LYS A 86 8.26 14.59 8.39
C LYS A 86 8.42 16.03 7.91
N ILE A 87 8.81 16.22 6.65
CA ILE A 87 8.89 17.55 6.04
C ILE A 87 7.49 18.08 5.74
N ILE A 88 6.62 17.25 5.16
CA ILE A 88 5.24 17.64 4.80
C ILE A 88 4.39 17.89 6.05
N PHE A 89 4.44 17.00 7.03
CA PHE A 89 3.72 17.07 8.29
C PHE A 89 4.67 17.40 9.44
N SER A 90 5.30 18.58 9.39
CA SER A 90 6.30 19.01 10.37
C SER A 90 5.81 19.08 11.83
N GLN A 91 4.48 19.10 12.04
CA GLN A 91 3.85 19.12 13.35
C GLN A 91 3.27 17.77 13.79
N ALA A 92 3.31 16.73 12.94
CA ALA A 92 2.77 15.42 13.27
C ALA A 92 3.71 14.64 14.19
N SER A 93 3.12 13.81 15.05
CA SER A 93 3.86 12.87 15.90
C SER A 93 4.49 11.74 15.09
N ASP A 94 5.56 11.12 15.62
CA ASP A 94 6.20 9.96 14.97
C ASP A 94 5.23 8.78 14.75
N ASP A 95 4.23 8.62 15.63
CA ASP A 95 3.18 7.61 15.51
C ASP A 95 2.26 7.90 14.30
N GLU A 96 1.88 9.16 14.10
CA GLU A 96 1.11 9.58 12.93
C GLU A 96 1.91 9.42 11.64
N ILE A 97 3.19 9.81 11.64
CA ILE A 97 4.09 9.59 10.50
C ILE A 97 4.17 8.11 10.16
N THR A 98 4.33 7.24 11.16
CA THR A 98 4.36 5.78 10.96
C THR A 98 3.05 5.25 10.37
N LYS A 99 1.91 5.79 10.80
CA LYS A 99 0.60 5.45 10.23
C LYS A 99 0.51 5.87 8.76
N TYR A 100 0.96 7.07 8.42
CA TYR A 100 0.98 7.57 7.05
C TYR A 100 1.92 6.76 6.16
N GLU A 101 3.11 6.40 6.66
CA GLU A 101 4.05 5.56 5.94
C GLU A 101 3.43 4.20 5.57
N LYS A 102 2.77 3.53 6.54
CA LYS A 102 2.01 2.30 6.29
C LYS A 102 0.87 2.47 5.27
N GLN A 103 0.25 3.65 5.22
CA GLN A 103 -0.77 3.92 4.20
C GLN A 103 -0.15 3.96 2.80
N LEU A 104 1.03 4.56 2.67
CA LEU A 104 1.78 4.67 1.44
C LEU A 104 2.37 3.34 0.98
N ASP A 105 2.66 2.38 1.86
CA ASP A 105 3.19 1.05 1.51
C ASP A 105 2.35 0.26 0.51
N THR A 106 1.06 0.55 0.40
CA THR A 106 0.18 -0.09 -0.59
C THR A 106 0.15 0.61 -1.96
N VAL A 107 0.77 1.79 -2.07
CA VAL A 107 0.81 2.57 -3.31
C VAL A 107 1.87 1.97 -4.24
N LYS A 108 1.54 1.83 -5.53
CA LYS A 108 2.49 1.31 -6.50
C LYS A 108 3.57 2.34 -6.77
N ASN A 109 4.72 1.89 -7.25
CA ASN A 109 5.78 2.81 -7.68
C ASN A 109 5.27 3.68 -8.82
N LEU A 110 5.64 4.96 -8.81
CA LEU A 110 5.28 6.00 -9.79
C LEU A 110 3.84 6.51 -9.76
N ASP A 111 2.92 5.84 -9.04
CA ASP A 111 1.56 6.34 -8.81
C ASP A 111 1.64 7.62 -7.94
N PRO A 112 0.98 8.73 -8.34
CA PRO A 112 1.03 9.97 -7.57
C PRO A 112 0.12 9.90 -6.35
N VAL A 113 0.63 10.43 -5.25
CA VAL A 113 -0.09 10.60 -4.01
C VAL A 113 -0.24 12.08 -3.71
N LEU A 114 -1.48 12.54 -3.60
CA LEU A 114 -1.78 13.87 -3.12
C LEU A 114 -1.80 13.86 -1.59
N ILE A 115 -1.01 14.73 -1.00
CA ILE A 115 -1.02 14.98 0.44
C ILE A 115 -1.48 16.42 0.65
N ILE A 116 -2.55 16.61 1.43
CA ILE A 116 -3.08 17.93 1.74
C ILE A 116 -2.79 18.24 3.20
N THR A 117 -2.03 19.31 3.44
CA THR A 117 -1.87 19.87 4.79
C THR A 117 -2.93 20.96 5.01
N PRO A 118 -3.69 20.92 6.12
CA PRO A 118 -4.81 21.84 6.34
C PRO A 118 -4.37 23.30 6.47
N ASN A 119 -5.17 24.22 5.93
CA ASN A 119 -5.02 25.64 6.19
C ASN A 119 -5.95 26.06 7.35
N GLN A 120 -5.37 26.32 8.52
CA GLN A 120 -6.15 26.66 9.71
C GLN A 120 -6.97 27.95 9.55
N THR A 121 -6.48 28.92 8.78
CA THR A 121 -7.23 30.16 8.52
C THR A 121 -8.51 29.88 7.73
N TRP A 122 -8.44 29.00 6.72
CA TRP A 122 -9.62 28.58 5.96
C TRP A 122 -10.60 27.81 6.85
N ILE A 123 -10.10 26.88 7.69
CA ILE A 123 -10.93 26.12 8.63
C ILE A 123 -11.61 27.06 9.63
N ASN A 124 -10.92 28.07 10.15
CA ASN A 124 -11.50 29.04 11.07
C ASN A 124 -12.62 29.87 10.42
N GLN A 125 -12.53 30.12 9.11
CA GLN A 125 -13.53 30.88 8.35
C GLN A 125 -14.74 30.03 7.93
N ARG A 126 -14.54 28.76 7.58
CA ARG A 126 -15.59 27.89 6.98
C ARG A 126 -16.08 26.77 7.90
N GLY A 127 -15.33 26.47 8.95
CA GLY A 127 -15.57 25.39 9.88
C GLY A 127 -14.97 24.05 9.45
N LEU A 128 -14.70 23.20 10.45
CA LEU A 128 -14.21 21.83 10.26
C LEU A 128 -15.17 20.94 9.42
N PRO A 129 -16.51 21.05 9.53
CA PRO A 129 -17.41 20.27 8.67
C PRO A 129 -17.23 20.57 7.18
N ALA A 130 -17.01 21.85 6.81
CA ALA A 130 -16.76 22.24 5.43
C ALA A 130 -15.42 21.69 4.93
N TYR A 131 -14.39 21.70 5.77
CA TYR A 131 -13.09 21.10 5.45
C TYR A 131 -13.22 19.60 5.17
N ASN A 132 -13.90 18.88 6.07
CA ASN A 132 -14.13 17.45 5.91
C ASN A 132 -14.92 17.14 4.63
N ALA A 133 -15.89 17.97 4.25
CA ALA A 133 -16.63 17.80 3.00
C ALA A 133 -15.73 17.92 1.75
N VAL A 134 -14.77 18.85 1.75
CA VAL A 134 -13.78 18.97 0.67
C VAL A 134 -12.88 17.73 0.62
N MET A 135 -12.36 17.27 1.76
CA MET A 135 -11.53 16.07 1.82
C MET A 135 -12.30 14.82 1.41
N ASP A 136 -13.56 14.70 1.83
CA ASP A 136 -14.43 13.61 1.42
C ASP A 136 -14.73 13.66 -0.08
N ALA A 137 -14.82 14.85 -0.69
CA ALA A 137 -14.92 14.99 -2.14
C ALA A 137 -13.67 14.47 -2.85
N PHE A 138 -12.45 14.82 -2.42
CA PHE A 138 -11.20 14.23 -2.96
C PHE A 138 -11.17 12.70 -2.80
N ALA A 139 -11.63 12.20 -1.66
CA ALA A 139 -11.64 10.76 -1.39
C ALA A 139 -12.62 9.98 -2.27
N THR A 140 -13.75 10.58 -2.69
CA THR A 140 -14.91 9.84 -3.25
C THR A 140 -15.34 10.27 -4.65
N ASN A 141 -14.91 11.42 -5.15
CA ASN A 141 -15.35 11.93 -6.45
C ASN A 141 -15.04 10.90 -7.57
N GLY A 142 -16.06 10.59 -8.39
CA GLY A 142 -15.96 9.61 -9.47
C GLY A 142 -15.87 8.14 -9.02
N LEU A 143 -16.03 7.83 -7.73
CA LEU A 143 -15.95 6.46 -7.20
C LEU A 143 -17.30 5.93 -6.70
N GLN A 144 -17.55 4.65 -6.94
CA GLN A 144 -18.69 3.92 -6.39
C GLN A 144 -18.24 3.12 -5.16
N ASN A 145 -18.57 3.62 -3.97
CA ASN A 145 -18.31 2.97 -2.67
C ASN A 145 -16.84 2.67 -2.35
N ARG A 146 -15.91 3.38 -2.98
CA ARG A 146 -14.47 3.31 -2.69
C ARG A 146 -13.96 4.68 -2.29
N ARG A 147 -12.90 4.67 -1.47
CA ARG A 147 -12.20 5.88 -1.03
C ARG A 147 -10.72 5.79 -1.35
N ARG A 148 -10.13 6.90 -1.81
CA ARG A 148 -8.70 7.02 -2.12
C ARG A 148 -7.81 7.23 -0.89
N ASP A 149 -8.41 7.54 0.25
CA ASP A 149 -7.69 8.11 1.39
C ASP A 149 -7.52 7.19 2.59
N LYS A 150 -8.08 5.96 2.54
CA LYS A 150 -8.19 5.06 3.69
C LYS A 150 -8.74 5.76 4.95
N ASN A 151 -9.69 6.69 4.76
CA ASN A 151 -10.27 7.54 5.81
C ASN A 151 -9.28 8.45 6.54
N SER A 152 -8.13 8.76 5.94
CA SER A 152 -7.15 9.70 6.52
C SER A 152 -7.59 11.16 6.38
N ARG A 153 -8.35 11.51 5.34
CA ARG A 153 -8.66 12.89 4.94
C ARG A 153 -7.44 13.81 4.72
N SER A 154 -6.28 13.22 4.49
CA SER A 154 -5.02 13.96 4.30
C SER A 154 -4.17 13.39 3.17
N ILE A 155 -4.24 12.09 2.92
CA ILE A 155 -3.43 11.38 1.92
C ILE A 155 -4.38 10.71 0.95
N PHE A 156 -4.24 10.96 -0.34
CA PHE A 156 -5.14 10.47 -1.39
C PHE A 156 -4.33 9.82 -2.51
N HIS A 157 -4.69 8.58 -2.85
CA HIS A 157 -4.00 7.80 -3.89
C HIS A 157 -4.71 7.93 -5.24
N PHE A 158 -3.94 8.12 -6.30
CA PHE A 158 -4.43 8.17 -7.68
C PHE A 158 -3.64 7.20 -8.57
N THR A 159 -4.24 6.78 -9.67
CA THR A 159 -3.62 5.85 -10.62
C THR A 159 -2.53 6.54 -11.44
N ASP A 160 -2.74 7.82 -11.76
CA ASP A 160 -1.83 8.64 -12.54
C ASP A 160 -2.12 10.14 -12.29
N ASN A 161 -1.33 11.02 -12.89
CA ASN A 161 -1.50 12.45 -12.76
C ASN A 161 -2.77 12.96 -13.47
N GLU A 162 -3.23 12.29 -14.52
CA GLU A 162 -4.43 12.69 -15.26
C GLU A 162 -5.67 12.53 -14.38
N GLU A 163 -5.80 11.40 -13.67
CA GLU A 163 -6.85 11.19 -12.68
C GLU A 163 -6.79 12.26 -11.58
N LEU A 164 -5.59 12.52 -11.03
CA LEU A 164 -5.38 13.50 -9.95
C LEU A 164 -5.85 14.90 -10.36
N TYR A 165 -5.43 15.40 -11.53
CA TYR A 165 -5.80 16.74 -11.99
C TYR A 165 -7.25 16.81 -12.50
N THR A 166 -7.79 15.73 -13.07
CA THR A 166 -9.23 15.64 -13.39
C THR A 166 -10.09 15.78 -12.14
N ILE A 167 -9.72 15.09 -11.06
CA ILE A 167 -10.45 15.17 -9.79
C ILE A 167 -10.31 16.56 -9.15
N ARG A 168 -9.13 17.17 -9.20
CA ARG A 168 -8.91 18.57 -8.78
C ARG A 168 -9.88 19.51 -9.49
N ASP A 169 -9.98 19.42 -10.82
CA ASP A 169 -10.82 20.33 -11.61
C ASP A 169 -12.32 20.09 -11.36
N ASN A 170 -12.73 18.81 -11.20
CA ASN A 170 -14.09 18.47 -10.79
C ASN A 170 -14.44 19.09 -9.42
N ILE A 171 -13.52 19.02 -8.45
CA ILE A 171 -13.74 19.58 -7.11
C ILE A 171 -13.70 21.09 -7.14
N ARG A 172 -12.88 21.72 -7.99
CA ARG A 172 -12.94 23.18 -8.21
C ARG A 172 -14.32 23.62 -8.66
N ASN A 173 -14.92 22.88 -9.59
CA ASN A 173 -16.26 23.18 -10.09
C ASN A 173 -17.34 22.93 -9.04
N LEU A 174 -17.17 21.89 -8.21
CA LEU A 174 -18.14 21.53 -7.17
C LEU A 174 -18.06 22.43 -5.93
N ILE A 175 -16.85 22.81 -5.51
CA ILE A 175 -16.55 23.52 -4.26
C ILE A 175 -15.54 24.65 -4.53
N PRO A 176 -15.93 25.69 -5.29
CA PRO A 176 -15.02 26.74 -5.73
C PRO A 176 -14.39 27.53 -4.58
N ASN A 177 -15.08 27.62 -3.44
CA ASN A 177 -14.61 28.25 -2.21
C ASN A 177 -13.49 27.48 -1.48
N ALA A 178 -13.10 26.28 -1.95
CA ALA A 178 -11.91 25.59 -1.49
C ALA A 178 -10.62 26.13 -2.16
N PHE A 179 -10.76 26.89 -3.25
CA PHE A 179 -9.65 27.36 -4.08
C PHE A 179 -9.39 28.85 -3.87
N PHE A 180 -8.13 29.23 -3.89
CA PHE A 180 -7.68 30.62 -3.81
C PHE A 180 -7.97 31.36 -5.10
N ILE A 181 -8.55 32.55 -4.98
CA ILE A 181 -8.76 33.46 -6.10
C ILE A 181 -7.56 34.42 -6.20
N PRO A 182 -6.81 34.44 -7.32
CA PRO A 182 -5.67 35.32 -7.49
C PRO A 182 -6.02 36.81 -7.34
N PRO A 183 -5.10 37.67 -6.85
CA PRO A 183 -5.35 39.11 -6.66
C PRO A 183 -5.90 39.82 -7.90
N SER A 184 -5.47 39.41 -9.10
CA SER A 184 -5.97 39.94 -10.37
C SER A 184 -7.49 39.76 -10.57
N LEU A 185 -8.07 38.73 -9.98
CA LEU A 185 -9.51 38.41 -10.06
C LEU A 185 -10.28 38.84 -8.80
N GLN A 186 -9.59 39.13 -7.69
CA GLN A 186 -10.22 39.57 -6.44
C GLN A 186 -10.95 40.91 -6.60
N ALA A 187 -10.41 41.82 -7.42
CA ALA A 187 -11.03 43.14 -7.66
C ALA A 187 -12.44 43.05 -8.26
N GLN A 188 -12.79 41.91 -8.88
CA GLN A 188 -14.09 41.68 -9.50
C GLN A 188 -15.04 40.87 -8.60
N ASN A 189 -14.57 40.39 -7.45
CA ASN A 189 -15.34 39.48 -6.61
C ASN A 189 -15.31 39.93 -5.13
N PRO A 190 -16.37 40.61 -4.64
CA PRO A 190 -16.40 41.15 -3.27
C PRO A 190 -16.38 40.07 -2.18
N ASN A 191 -16.61 38.80 -2.54
CA ASN A 191 -16.52 37.64 -1.63
C ASN A 191 -15.34 36.71 -2.01
N ALA A 192 -14.26 37.27 -2.55
CA ALA A 192 -13.15 36.47 -3.04
C ALA A 192 -12.54 35.57 -1.96
N GLN A 193 -12.26 34.33 -2.32
CA GLN A 193 -11.62 33.36 -1.43
C GLN A 193 -10.11 33.65 -1.35
N LEU A 194 -9.68 34.24 -0.22
CA LEU A 194 -8.30 34.72 0.00
C LEU A 194 -7.34 33.64 0.53
N HIS A 195 -7.86 32.50 0.95
CA HIS A 195 -7.05 31.38 1.43
C HIS A 195 -7.52 30.09 0.76
N PRO A 196 -6.63 29.22 0.27
CA PRO A 196 -7.05 27.89 -0.16
C PRO A 196 -7.36 27.00 1.05
N VAL A 197 -8.08 25.91 0.82
CA VAL A 197 -8.42 24.91 1.85
C VAL A 197 -7.18 24.30 2.54
N GLY A 198 -6.05 24.26 1.84
CA GLY A 198 -4.82 23.67 2.31
C GLY A 198 -3.66 23.90 1.35
N THR A 199 -2.56 23.22 1.63
CA THR A 199 -1.39 23.15 0.76
C THR A 199 -1.29 21.75 0.18
N ALA A 200 -1.09 21.66 -1.13
CA ALA A 200 -0.95 20.39 -1.83
C ALA A 200 0.53 20.01 -1.95
N TRP A 201 0.80 18.74 -1.65
CA TRP A 201 2.07 18.09 -1.88
C TRP A 201 1.83 16.87 -2.76
N ILE A 202 2.62 16.72 -3.80
CA ILE A 202 2.59 15.53 -4.64
C ILE A 202 3.79 14.68 -4.23
N LEU A 203 3.52 13.45 -3.82
CA LEU A 203 4.53 12.46 -3.47
C LEU A 203 4.44 11.30 -4.45
N THR A 204 5.58 10.92 -5.01
CA THR A 204 5.72 9.81 -5.95
C THR A 204 6.76 8.83 -5.42
N LYS A 205 6.38 7.55 -5.31
CA LYS A 205 7.33 6.50 -4.93
C LYS A 205 8.27 6.19 -6.09
N VAL A 206 9.56 6.45 -5.89
CA VAL A 206 10.61 6.20 -6.90
C VAL A 206 11.43 4.94 -6.58
N GLY A 207 11.19 4.30 -5.43
CA GLY A 207 11.80 3.02 -5.05
C GLY A 207 11.21 2.49 -3.74
N VAL A 208 11.72 1.34 -3.27
CA VAL A 208 11.15 0.58 -2.12
C VAL A 208 10.96 1.45 -0.86
N ARG A 209 11.88 2.39 -0.60
CA ARG A 209 11.82 3.33 0.54
C ARG A 209 12.15 4.77 0.15
N LYS A 210 12.16 5.08 -1.14
CA LYS A 210 12.55 6.39 -1.66
C LYS A 210 11.36 7.04 -2.32
N SER A 211 11.18 8.31 -2.02
CA SER A 211 10.10 9.10 -2.60
C SER A 211 10.65 10.41 -3.13
N ASP A 212 10.15 10.80 -4.29
CA ASP A 212 10.21 12.17 -4.75
C ASP A 212 8.96 12.89 -4.25
N PHE A 213 9.10 14.16 -3.85
CA PHE A 213 7.95 14.93 -3.39
C PHE A 213 8.18 16.42 -3.58
N GLY A 214 7.11 17.12 -3.92
CA GLY A 214 7.13 18.55 -4.17
C GLY A 214 5.84 19.21 -3.74
N ASN A 215 5.94 20.48 -3.38
CA ASN A 215 4.78 21.34 -3.18
C ASN A 215 4.23 21.74 -4.56
N ASP A 216 2.94 21.53 -4.79
CA ASP A 216 2.25 22.11 -5.95
C ASP A 216 1.50 23.37 -5.51
N GLY A 217 2.20 24.50 -5.58
CA GLY A 217 1.66 25.80 -5.20
C GLY A 217 0.51 26.28 -6.10
N SER A 218 0.33 25.65 -7.26
CA SER A 218 -0.73 25.98 -8.21
C SER A 218 -2.00 25.14 -8.00
N PHE A 219 -1.90 24.06 -7.22
CA PHE A 219 -2.96 23.06 -7.10
C PHE A 219 -4.29 23.66 -6.63
N PHE A 220 -4.27 24.53 -5.63
CA PHE A 220 -5.48 25.17 -5.10
C PHE A 220 -5.76 26.56 -5.67
N LEU A 221 -5.27 26.89 -6.87
CA LEU A 221 -5.64 28.13 -7.56
C LEU A 221 -6.97 27.95 -8.31
N SER A 222 -7.82 28.98 -8.24
CA SER A 222 -8.92 29.19 -9.17
C SER A 222 -8.33 29.76 -10.47
N HIS A 223 -8.43 28.99 -11.56
CA HIS A 223 -8.08 29.47 -12.89
C HIS A 223 -9.21 30.32 -13.47
#